data_AF-A0A656JUM8-F1
#
_entry.id   AF-A0A656JUM8-F1
#
_cell.length_a   1.000
_cell.length_b   1.000
_cell.length_c   1.000
_cell.angle_alpha   90.00
_cell.angle_beta   90.00
_cell.angle_gamma   90.00
#
_symmetry.space_group_name_H-M   'P 1'
#
loop_
_entity.id
_entity.type
_entity.pdbx_description
1 polymer ?
#
loop_
_entity_poly.entity_id
_entity_poly.type
_entity_poly.pdbx_seq_one_letter_code
_entity_poly.pdbx_strand_id
1 'polypeptide(L)'
;FLDAVARAVPTTTGVLIQFPLYGSIAALLTTVKGTDAQTLAHYISTFFTSIASHDTYAILMGVYSAILGFFIPSGGGKWIIEAPYVMQVANDLQYHLGWAVQIYNAAEALPNLINPFYMLPLLGVLGLKARDLIGFSFVQLLVHAPLVLFLLWALGTTLTYTPPIMP
;
A
#
# COMPACT_ATOMS: atom_id res chain seq x y z
N PHE A 1 16.01 24.81 -11.62
CA PHE A 1 15.48 23.73 -10.76
C PHE A 1 14.84 24.29 -9.49
N LEU A 2 15.61 24.99 -8.62
CA LEU A 2 15.10 25.52 -7.35
C LEU A 2 13.85 26.42 -7.50
N ASP A 3 13.81 27.32 -8.49
CA ASP A 3 12.64 28.16 -8.74
C ASP A 3 11.38 27.36 -9.10
N ALA A 4 11.54 26.25 -9.82
CA ALA A 4 10.42 25.37 -10.17
C ALA A 4 9.89 24.64 -8.93
N VAL A 5 10.78 24.17 -8.06
CA VAL A 5 10.42 23.57 -6.77
C VAL A 5 9.68 24.59 -5.89
N ALA A 6 10.23 25.79 -5.72
CA ALA A 6 9.62 26.84 -4.91
C ALA A 6 8.20 27.21 -5.37
N ARG A 7 7.93 27.20 -6.68
CA ARG A 7 6.58 27.42 -7.23
C ARG A 7 5.62 26.24 -7.01
N ALA A 8 6.13 25.02 -6.91
CA ALA A 8 5.32 23.82 -6.72
C ALA A 8 4.97 23.53 -5.23
N VAL A 9 5.76 24.04 -4.28
CA VAL A 9 5.53 23.83 -2.84
C VAL A 9 4.13 24.32 -2.41
N PRO A 10 3.69 25.57 -2.70
CA PRO A 10 2.37 26.04 -2.29
C PRO A 10 1.24 25.11 -2.73
N THR A 11 1.29 24.64 -3.98
CA THR A 11 0.29 23.73 -4.57
C THR A 11 0.33 22.31 -3.97
N THR A 12 1.43 21.89 -3.37
CA THR A 12 1.60 20.55 -2.77
C THR A 12 1.62 20.55 -1.25
N THR A 13 1.49 21.71 -0.60
CA THR A 13 1.53 21.89 0.86
C THR A 13 0.68 20.87 1.60
N GLY A 14 -0.58 20.67 1.16
CA GLY A 14 -1.49 19.71 1.78
C GLY A 14 -1.02 18.26 1.73
N VAL A 15 -0.27 17.87 0.69
CA VAL A 15 0.36 16.54 0.58
C VAL A 15 1.63 16.48 1.43
N LEU A 16 2.44 17.55 1.42
CA LEU A 16 3.69 17.62 2.19
C LEU A 16 3.46 17.45 3.69
N ILE A 17 2.42 18.07 4.26
CA ILE A 17 2.11 17.95 5.70
C ILE A 17 1.64 16.55 6.11
N GLN A 18 1.18 15.71 5.17
CA GLN A 18 0.73 14.36 5.48
C GLN A 18 1.91 13.42 5.74
N PHE A 19 3.06 13.61 5.08
CA PHE A 19 4.21 12.71 5.22
C PHE A 19 4.75 12.63 6.67
N PRO A 20 4.96 13.74 7.41
CA PRO A 20 5.32 13.67 8.83
C PRO A 20 4.26 12.97 9.69
N LEU A 21 2.98 13.13 9.37
CA LEU A 21 1.90 12.45 10.10
C LEU A 21 1.93 10.94 9.88
N TYR A 22 2.11 10.48 8.64
CA TYR A 22 2.29 9.06 8.33
C TYR A 22 3.54 8.48 9.00
N GLY A 23 4.65 9.23 9.00
CA GLY A 23 5.85 8.86 9.74
C GLY A 23 5.59 8.69 11.24
N SER A 24 4.79 9.59 11.82
CA SER A 24 4.42 9.52 13.24
C SER A 24 3.54 8.30 13.53
N ILE A 25 2.58 7.98 12.66
CA ILE A 25 1.74 6.77 12.77
C ILE A 25 2.63 5.52 12.69
N ALA A 26 3.53 5.45 11.72
CA ALA A 26 4.44 4.31 11.59
C ALA A 26 5.35 4.16 12.83
N ALA A 27 5.85 5.27 13.39
CA ALA A 27 6.60 5.23 14.63
C ALA A 27 5.74 4.69 15.79
N LEU A 28 4.49 5.13 15.94
CA LEU A 28 3.57 4.58 16.95
C LEU A 28 3.35 3.07 16.76
N LEU A 29 3.21 2.60 15.52
CA LEU A 29 2.99 1.19 15.22
C LEU A 29 4.21 0.31 15.48
N THR A 30 5.42 0.83 15.28
CA THR A 30 6.67 0.04 15.24
C THR A 30 7.59 0.24 16.43
N THR A 31 7.47 1.36 17.14
CA THR A 31 8.41 1.73 18.22
C THR A 31 7.76 1.74 19.59
N VAL A 32 6.50 2.13 19.68
CA VAL A 32 5.78 2.18 20.96
C VAL A 32 5.39 0.78 21.36
N LYS A 33 5.85 0.37 22.54
CA LYS A 33 5.59 -0.95 23.11
C LYS A 33 4.42 -0.90 24.08
N GLY A 34 3.57 -1.92 24.02
CA GLY A 34 2.49 -2.16 24.97
C GLY A 34 3.01 -2.69 26.31
N THR A 35 2.07 -3.04 27.20
CA THR A 35 2.36 -3.57 28.53
C THR A 35 3.11 -4.91 28.52
N ASP A 36 3.03 -5.64 27.41
CA ASP A 36 3.68 -6.91 27.14
C ASP A 36 5.01 -6.76 26.37
N ALA A 37 5.51 -5.53 26.22
CA ALA A 37 6.70 -5.16 25.47
C ALA A 37 6.64 -5.41 23.94
N GLN A 38 5.45 -5.69 23.37
CA GLN A 38 5.24 -5.85 21.94
C GLN A 38 4.69 -4.58 21.29
N THR A 39 4.91 -4.44 19.98
CA THR A 39 4.43 -3.30 19.18
C THR A 39 3.12 -3.66 18.49
N LEU A 40 2.36 -2.67 18.04
CA LEU A 40 1.13 -2.95 17.29
C LEU A 40 1.44 -3.63 15.94
N ALA A 41 2.54 -3.27 15.29
CA ALA A 41 3.02 -3.96 14.10
C ALA A 41 3.30 -5.45 14.36
N HIS A 42 3.84 -5.81 15.52
CA HIS A 42 4.03 -7.22 15.90
C HIS A 42 2.70 -7.97 15.92
N TYR A 43 1.67 -7.44 16.59
CA TYR A 43 0.35 -8.09 16.63
C TYR A 43 -0.28 -8.25 15.24
N ILE A 44 -0.18 -7.23 14.39
CA ILE A 44 -0.70 -7.29 13.01
C ILE A 44 0.06 -8.36 12.23
N SER A 45 1.39 -8.43 12.37
CA SER A 45 2.19 -9.45 11.70
C SER A 45 1.81 -10.87 12.16
N THR A 46 1.69 -11.10 13.47
CA THR A 46 1.28 -12.39 14.05
C THR A 46 -0.12 -12.81 13.58
N PHE A 47 -1.04 -11.85 13.47
CA PHE A 47 -2.36 -12.13 12.92
C PHE A 47 -2.26 -12.63 11.48
N PHE A 48 -1.54 -11.92 10.61
CA PHE A 48 -1.42 -12.30 9.21
C PHE A 48 -0.64 -13.60 9.00
N THR A 49 0.45 -13.83 9.73
CA THR A 49 1.19 -15.10 9.66
C THR A 49 0.35 -16.28 10.15
N SER A 50 -0.60 -16.07 11.07
CA SER A 50 -1.48 -17.14 11.56
C SER A 50 -2.52 -17.62 10.53
N ILE A 51 -2.85 -16.80 9.53
CA ILE A 51 -3.88 -17.10 8.51
C ILE A 51 -3.31 -17.26 7.10
N ALA A 52 -2.10 -16.78 6.86
CA ALA A 52 -1.42 -16.87 5.57
C ALA A 52 -0.45 -18.06 5.53
N SER A 53 -0.19 -18.55 4.32
CA SER A 53 0.92 -19.43 4.01
C SER A 53 1.79 -18.77 2.94
N HIS A 54 2.95 -19.36 2.65
CA HIS A 54 3.80 -18.91 1.54
C HIS A 54 2.99 -18.75 0.23
N ASP A 55 2.12 -19.70 -0.10
CA ASP A 55 1.37 -19.68 -1.37
C ASP A 55 0.17 -18.73 -1.37
N THR A 56 -0.40 -18.41 -0.20
CA THR A 56 -1.55 -17.50 -0.10
C THR A 56 -1.16 -16.06 0.21
N TYR A 57 0.11 -15.80 0.55
CA TYR A 57 0.65 -14.50 0.91
C TYR A 57 0.27 -13.40 -0.09
N ALA A 58 0.52 -13.62 -1.39
CA ALA A 58 0.31 -12.60 -2.42
C ALA A 58 -1.15 -12.15 -2.51
N ILE A 59 -2.08 -13.10 -2.44
CA ILE A 59 -3.51 -12.80 -2.52
C ILE A 59 -3.95 -12.10 -1.25
N LEU A 60 -3.56 -12.63 -0.09
CA LEU A 60 -4.01 -12.11 1.21
C LEU A 60 -3.50 -10.69 1.44
N MET A 61 -2.19 -10.47 1.27
CA MET A 61 -1.58 -9.16 1.44
C MET A 61 -2.00 -8.18 0.34
N GLY A 62 -2.20 -8.66 -0.88
CA GLY A 62 -2.73 -7.85 -1.98
C GLY A 62 -4.14 -7.34 -1.71
N VAL A 63 -5.07 -8.23 -1.33
CA VAL A 63 -6.44 -7.85 -0.98
C VAL A 63 -6.45 -6.91 0.22
N TYR A 64 -5.67 -7.21 1.26
CA TYR A 64 -5.53 -6.34 2.42
C TYR A 64 -5.05 -4.93 2.04
N SER A 65 -3.95 -4.84 1.28
CA SER A 65 -3.38 -3.57 0.82
C SER A 65 -4.36 -2.78 -0.04
N ALA A 66 -5.12 -3.44 -0.91
CA ALA A 66 -6.17 -2.81 -1.69
C ALA A 66 -7.30 -2.28 -0.79
N ILE A 67 -7.79 -3.08 0.18
CA ILE A 67 -8.81 -2.62 1.13
C ILE A 67 -8.32 -1.39 1.90
N LEU A 68 -7.08 -1.41 2.41
CA LEU A 68 -6.54 -0.28 3.16
C LEU A 68 -6.34 0.96 2.29
N GLY A 69 -6.01 0.80 1.01
CA GLY A 69 -5.85 1.88 0.03
C GLY A 69 -7.14 2.68 -0.23
N PHE A 70 -8.31 2.12 0.06
CA PHE A 70 -9.57 2.90 0.05
C PHE A 70 -9.59 3.98 1.13
N PHE A 71 -9.01 3.69 2.30
CA PHE A 71 -9.01 4.59 3.45
C PHE A 71 -7.79 5.50 3.46
N ILE A 72 -6.66 5.04 2.90
CA ILE A 72 -5.40 5.79 2.86
C ILE A 72 -4.96 5.94 1.40
N PRO A 73 -5.44 6.97 0.67
CA PRO A 73 -5.09 7.22 -0.73
C PRO A 73 -3.70 7.86 -0.86
N SER A 74 -2.67 7.14 -0.44
CA SER A 74 -1.28 7.58 -0.54
C SER A 74 -0.36 6.36 -0.54
N GLY A 75 0.08 5.91 -1.71
CA GLY A 75 1.00 4.76 -1.79
C GLY A 75 2.27 4.93 -0.96
N GLY A 76 2.91 6.11 -1.01
CA GLY A 76 4.09 6.36 -0.18
C GLY A 76 3.80 6.39 1.32
N GLY A 77 2.75 7.12 1.73
CA GLY A 77 2.39 7.25 3.15
C GLY A 77 1.88 5.94 3.76
N LYS A 78 1.07 5.20 2.99
CA LYS A 78 0.57 3.88 3.36
C LYS A 78 1.72 2.88 3.43
N TRP A 79 2.70 2.93 2.53
CA TRP A 79 3.86 2.03 2.60
C TRP A 79 4.64 2.21 3.89
N ILE A 80 4.86 3.45 4.33
CA ILE A 80 5.55 3.74 5.62
C ILE A 80 4.82 3.06 6.79
N ILE A 81 3.50 2.94 6.73
CA ILE A 81 2.66 2.30 7.74
C ILE A 81 2.67 0.77 7.59
N GLU A 82 2.51 0.24 6.37
CA GLU A 82 2.31 -1.18 6.13
C GLU A 82 3.62 -1.99 6.08
N ALA A 83 4.68 -1.40 5.53
CA ALA A 83 5.94 -2.09 5.26
C ALA A 83 6.48 -2.88 6.48
N PRO A 84 6.45 -2.38 7.72
CA PRO A 84 7.01 -3.10 8.86
C PRO A 84 6.40 -4.49 9.05
N TYR A 85 5.06 -4.60 9.03
CA TYR A 85 4.41 -5.89 9.23
C TYR A 85 4.23 -6.67 7.92
N VAL A 86 4.06 -6.01 6.77
CA VAL A 86 3.99 -6.69 5.46
C VAL A 86 5.29 -7.45 5.18
N MET A 87 6.42 -6.79 5.44
CA MET A 87 7.75 -7.38 5.26
C MET A 87 8.06 -8.41 6.34
N GLN A 88 7.60 -8.20 7.58
CA GLN A 88 7.74 -9.21 8.63
C GLN A 88 7.00 -10.50 8.28
N VAL A 89 5.74 -10.41 7.83
CA VAL A 89 4.96 -11.58 7.40
C VAL A 89 5.64 -12.29 6.22
N ALA A 90 6.17 -11.53 5.25
CA ALA A 90 6.93 -12.12 4.14
C ALA A 90 8.16 -12.88 4.65
N ASN A 91 8.88 -12.30 5.61
CA ASN A 91 10.07 -12.90 6.19
C ASN A 91 9.73 -14.20 6.94
N ASP A 92 8.69 -14.16 7.79
CA ASP A 92 8.23 -15.30 8.60
C ASP A 92 7.72 -16.46 7.72
N LEU A 93 7.09 -16.14 6.59
CA LEU A 93 6.61 -17.14 5.62
C LEU A 93 7.64 -17.51 4.55
N GLN A 94 8.87 -16.98 4.64
CA GLN A 94 9.93 -17.15 3.65
C GLN A 94 9.48 -16.81 2.22
N TYR A 95 8.72 -15.73 2.07
CA TYR A 95 8.26 -15.18 0.80
C TYR A 95 9.26 -14.14 0.27
N HIS A 96 9.51 -14.13 -1.05
CA HIS A 96 10.50 -13.22 -1.63
C HIS A 96 10.19 -11.74 -1.32
N LEU A 97 11.11 -11.07 -0.62
CA LEU A 97 10.91 -9.70 -0.12
C LEU A 97 10.70 -8.67 -1.24
N GLY A 98 11.38 -8.82 -2.38
CA GLY A 98 11.14 -7.96 -3.53
C GLY A 98 9.74 -8.14 -4.12
N TRP A 99 9.20 -9.37 -4.09
CA TRP A 99 7.84 -9.64 -4.54
C TRP A 99 6.82 -9.10 -3.55
N ALA A 100 7.08 -9.15 -2.24
CA ALA A 100 6.23 -8.50 -1.24
C ALA A 100 6.02 -7.01 -1.52
N VAL A 101 7.11 -6.29 -1.88
CA VAL A 101 7.03 -4.87 -2.30
C VAL A 101 6.21 -4.72 -3.59
N GLN A 102 6.39 -5.60 -4.58
CA GLN A 102 5.62 -5.52 -5.84
C GLN A 102 4.13 -5.84 -5.64
N ILE A 103 3.80 -6.81 -4.80
CA ILE A 103 2.43 -7.13 -4.41
C ILE A 103 1.76 -5.90 -3.81
N TYR A 104 2.45 -5.22 -2.89
CA TYR A 104 1.96 -3.98 -2.32
C TYR A 104 1.73 -2.91 -3.40
N ASN A 105 2.74 -2.62 -4.24
CA ASN A 105 2.67 -1.58 -5.25
C ASN A 105 1.54 -1.81 -6.25
N ALA A 106 1.41 -3.03 -6.76
CA ALA A 106 0.38 -3.38 -7.74
C ALA A 106 -1.02 -3.39 -7.13
N ALA A 107 -1.18 -3.90 -5.89
CA ALA A 107 -2.46 -3.92 -5.22
C ALA A 107 -2.92 -2.53 -4.78
N GLU A 108 -2.01 -1.65 -4.36
CA GLU A 108 -2.31 -0.26 -3.97
C GLU A 108 -2.85 0.57 -5.14
N ALA A 109 -2.51 0.21 -6.38
CA ALA A 109 -3.04 0.90 -7.55
C ALA A 109 -4.54 0.62 -7.79
N LEU A 110 -5.08 -0.50 -7.29
CA LEU A 110 -6.47 -0.91 -7.56
C LEU A 110 -7.50 0.10 -7.00
N PRO A 111 -7.47 0.48 -5.71
CA PRO A 111 -8.44 1.42 -5.14
C PRO A 111 -8.39 2.80 -5.80
N ASN A 112 -7.24 3.21 -6.32
CA ASN A 112 -7.05 4.50 -6.99
C ASN A 112 -7.95 4.66 -8.23
N LEU A 113 -8.47 3.56 -8.80
CA LEU A 113 -9.44 3.60 -9.89
C LEU A 113 -10.77 4.25 -9.46
N ILE A 114 -11.17 4.14 -8.21
CA ILE A 114 -12.46 4.68 -7.74
C ILE A 114 -12.34 5.67 -6.58
N ASN A 115 -11.13 5.84 -6.03
CA ASN A 115 -10.89 6.81 -4.97
C ASN A 115 -11.00 8.25 -5.52
N PRO A 116 -11.89 9.10 -4.97
CA PRO A 116 -12.09 10.44 -5.48
C PRO A 116 -10.94 11.40 -5.17
N PHE A 117 -10.05 11.09 -4.22
CA PHE A 117 -9.08 12.06 -3.70
C PHE A 117 -8.20 12.69 -4.78
N TYR A 118 -7.52 11.88 -5.58
CA TYR A 118 -6.72 12.36 -6.72
C TYR A 118 -7.51 12.55 -8.01
N MET A 119 -8.68 11.91 -8.10
CA MET A 119 -9.58 12.09 -9.22
C MET A 119 -10.15 13.52 -9.26
N LEU A 120 -10.53 14.11 -8.12
CA LEU A 120 -11.15 15.44 -8.05
C LEU A 120 -10.26 16.57 -8.62
N PRO A 121 -8.96 16.67 -8.28
CA PRO A 121 -8.05 17.60 -8.93
C PRO A 121 -8.00 17.44 -10.46
N LEU A 122 -7.92 16.20 -10.95
CA LEU A 122 -7.87 15.92 -12.38
C LEU A 122 -9.17 16.34 -13.08
N LEU A 123 -10.32 16.01 -12.48
CA LEU A 123 -11.63 16.41 -12.99
C LEU A 123 -11.79 17.93 -13.03
N GLY A 124 -11.25 18.65 -12.04
CA GLY A 124 -11.23 20.11 -12.01
C GLY A 124 -10.43 20.73 -13.17
N VAL A 125 -9.31 20.11 -13.54
CA VAL A 125 -8.50 20.52 -14.72
C VAL A 125 -9.20 20.19 -16.04
N LEU A 126 -9.85 19.02 -16.12
CA LEU A 126 -10.51 18.55 -17.35
C LEU A 126 -11.93 19.09 -17.55
N GLY A 127 -12.51 19.75 -16.54
CA GLY A 127 -13.89 20.23 -16.58
C GLY A 127 -14.95 19.11 -16.60
N LEU A 128 -14.61 17.92 -16.12
CA LEU A 128 -15.47 16.74 -16.13
C LEU A 128 -16.18 16.55 -14.78
N LYS A 129 -17.32 15.85 -14.78
CA LYS A 129 -17.99 15.46 -13.53
C LYS A 129 -17.51 14.07 -13.11
N ALA A 130 -17.44 13.83 -11.80
CA ALA A 130 -17.03 12.52 -11.28
C ALA A 130 -17.89 11.36 -11.81
N ARG A 131 -19.20 11.62 -12.01
CA ARG A 131 -20.14 10.62 -12.57
C ARG A 131 -19.73 10.14 -13.98
N ASP A 132 -19.01 10.96 -14.73
CA ASP A 132 -18.63 10.67 -16.11
C ASP A 132 -17.48 9.64 -16.16
N LEU A 133 -16.70 9.52 -15.09
CA LEU A 133 -15.53 8.64 -15.01
C LEU A 133 -15.75 7.42 -14.10
N ILE A 134 -16.44 7.60 -12.97
CA ILE A 134 -16.61 6.55 -11.94
C ILE A 134 -17.21 5.26 -12.52
N GLY A 135 -18.18 5.35 -13.42
CA GLY A 135 -18.79 4.17 -14.02
C GLY A 135 -17.78 3.32 -14.80
N PHE A 136 -16.95 3.96 -15.61
CA PHE A 136 -15.89 3.28 -16.36
C PHE A 136 -14.80 2.75 -15.44
N SER A 137 -14.32 3.57 -14.50
CA SER A 137 -13.22 3.17 -13.62
C SER A 137 -13.61 2.09 -12.60
N PHE A 138 -14.89 2.01 -12.22
CA PHE A 138 -15.43 0.91 -11.44
C PHE A 138 -15.44 -0.41 -12.22
N VAL A 139 -15.83 -0.39 -13.50
CA VAL A 139 -15.73 -1.58 -14.37
C VAL A 139 -14.26 -1.99 -14.54
N GLN A 140 -13.35 -1.02 -14.72
CA GLN A 140 -11.91 -1.29 -14.75
C GLN A 140 -11.46 -1.97 -13.46
N LEU A 141 -11.90 -1.52 -12.29
CA LEU A 141 -11.58 -2.15 -11.00
C LEU A 141 -12.07 -3.59 -10.94
N LEU A 142 -13.32 -3.87 -11.35
CA LEU A 142 -13.88 -5.22 -11.35
C LEU A 142 -13.10 -6.20 -12.23
N VAL A 143 -12.53 -5.73 -13.35
CA VAL A 143 -11.71 -6.54 -14.25
C VAL A 143 -10.27 -6.66 -13.74
N HIS A 144 -9.67 -5.55 -13.32
CA HIS A 144 -8.26 -5.51 -12.94
C HIS A 144 -8.00 -6.15 -11.58
N ALA A 145 -8.91 -6.05 -10.62
CA ALA A 145 -8.72 -6.64 -9.29
C ALA A 145 -8.43 -8.16 -9.35
N PRO A 146 -9.29 -9.00 -9.94
CA PRO A 146 -9.00 -10.44 -10.02
C PRO A 146 -7.79 -10.73 -10.91
N LEU A 147 -7.62 -10.01 -12.02
CA LEU A 147 -6.49 -10.20 -12.94
C LEU A 147 -5.15 -9.91 -12.26
N VAL A 148 -5.01 -8.76 -11.61
CA VAL A 148 -3.78 -8.34 -10.94
C VAL A 148 -3.48 -9.27 -9.77
N LEU A 149 -4.47 -9.60 -8.93
CA LEU A 149 -4.25 -10.52 -7.81
C LEU A 149 -3.83 -11.91 -8.28
N PHE A 150 -4.42 -12.42 -9.36
CA PHE A 150 -4.02 -13.68 -9.97
C PHE A 150 -2.58 -13.63 -10.50
N LEU A 151 -2.21 -12.56 -11.22
CA LEU A 151 -0.86 -12.40 -11.75
C LEU A 151 0.17 -12.27 -10.64
N LEU A 152 -0.13 -11.54 -9.57
CA LEU A 152 0.74 -11.43 -8.40
C LEU A 152 0.95 -12.78 -7.72
N TRP A 153 -0.11 -13.58 -7.59
CA TRP A 153 -0.03 -14.95 -7.07
C TRP A 153 0.82 -15.86 -7.97
N ALA A 154 0.55 -15.85 -9.28
CA ALA A 154 1.22 -16.73 -10.23
C ALA A 154 2.70 -16.37 -10.43
N LEU A 155 3.05 -15.09 -10.39
CA LEU A 155 4.41 -14.62 -10.61
C LEU A 155 5.21 -14.48 -9.30
N GLY A 156 4.55 -14.32 -8.17
CA GLY A 156 5.22 -14.04 -6.90
C GLY A 156 6.11 -15.17 -6.37
N THR A 157 5.95 -16.39 -6.90
CA THR A 157 6.78 -17.57 -6.58
C THR A 157 7.96 -17.78 -7.55
N THR A 158 8.13 -16.89 -8.54
CA THR A 158 9.19 -17.03 -9.56
C THR A 158 10.60 -16.77 -9.02
N LEU A 159 10.72 -16.11 -7.86
CA LEU A 159 11.98 -15.82 -7.20
C LEU A 159 12.01 -16.48 -5.83
N THR A 160 13.14 -17.10 -5.50
CA THR A 160 13.35 -17.74 -4.21
C THR A 160 13.62 -16.71 -3.13
N TYR A 161 13.10 -16.94 -1.93
CA TYR A 161 13.41 -16.10 -0.78
C TYR A 161 14.91 -16.09 -0.47
N THR A 162 15.40 -14.89 -0.17
CA THR A 162 16.75 -14.65 0.34
C THR A 162 16.60 -13.84 1.62
N PRO A 163 17.20 -14.27 2.75
CA PRO A 163 17.14 -13.52 3.99
C PRO A 163 17.67 -12.09 3.84
N PRO A 164 17.10 -11.11 4.58
CA PRO A 164 17.59 -9.75 4.56
C PRO A 164 19.03 -9.69 5.10
N ILE A 165 19.89 -8.91 4.43
CA ILE A 165 21.32 -8.77 4.75
C ILE A 165 21.53 -7.92 6.02
N MET A 166 20.55 -7.08 6.38
CA MET A 166 20.51 -6.33 7.63
C MET A 166 19.11 -6.47 8.26
N PRO A 167 19.02 -6.68 9.59
CA PRO A 167 17.76 -6.70 10.33
C PRO A 167 17.09 -5.32 10.42
#